data_AF-A0A8J8BTU2-F1
#
_entry.id   AF-A0A8J8BTU2-F1
#
_cell.length_a   1.000
_cell.length_b   1.000
_cell.length_c   1.000
_cell.angle_alpha   90.00
_cell.angle_beta   90.00
_cell.angle_gamma   90.00
#
_symmetry.space_group_name_H-M   'P 1'
#
loop_
_entity.id
_entity.type
_entity.pdbx_description
1 polymer ?
#
loop_
_entity_poly.entity_id
_entity_poly.type
_entity_poly.pdbx_seq_one_letter_code
_entity_poly.pdbx_strand_id
1 'polypeptide(L)'
;MYPVQRKYRDSSYLKSVYEFTDALEERIPTFTRTLDEYFDAHFEVIIEEWQLLTDNELRDLEKRLDLLTEEIDRLYGGKSVLERRASTLQRELEELETGVVT
;
A
#
# COMPACT_ATOMS: atom_id res chain seq x y z
N MET A 1 -21.79 -3.66 5.69
CA MET A 1 -21.63 -3.74 4.23
C MET A 1 -20.77 -2.55 3.82
N TYR A 2 -19.48 -2.76 3.51
CA TYR A 2 -18.58 -1.66 3.15
C TYR A 2 -18.86 -1.16 1.72
N PRO A 3 -18.85 0.16 1.45
CA PRO A 3 -19.08 0.68 0.12
C PRO A 3 -17.88 0.36 -0.79
N VAL A 4 -18.07 -0.52 -1.77
CA VAL A 4 -17.10 -0.75 -2.85
C VAL A 4 -16.94 0.56 -3.61
N GLN A 5 -15.75 1.16 -3.58
CA GLN A 5 -15.51 2.44 -4.26
C GLN A 5 -15.70 2.28 -5.77
N ARG A 6 -16.58 3.09 -6.37
CA ARG A 6 -16.93 3.09 -7.81
C ARG A 6 -15.77 3.39 -8.77
N LYS A 7 -14.56 3.66 -8.27
CA LYS A 7 -13.41 4.12 -9.08
C LYS A 7 -12.89 3.09 -10.09
N TYR A 8 -13.21 1.81 -9.95
CA TYR A 8 -12.77 0.79 -10.89
C TYR A 8 -13.71 0.61 -12.08
N ARG A 9 -14.97 1.04 -11.98
CA ARG A 9 -16.00 0.84 -13.01
C ARG A 9 -15.64 1.50 -14.35
N ASP A 10 -14.91 2.61 -14.30
CA ASP A 10 -14.50 3.40 -15.49
C ASP A 10 -12.98 3.32 -15.74
N SER A 11 -12.28 2.31 -15.22
CA SER A 11 -10.83 2.19 -15.45
C SER A 11 -10.55 1.84 -16.92
N SER A 12 -9.51 2.45 -17.50
CA SER A 12 -9.11 2.18 -18.89
C SER A 12 -8.75 0.70 -19.11
N TYR A 13 -8.29 0.03 -18.05
CA TYR A 13 -7.99 -1.40 -18.06
C TYR A 13 -9.25 -2.24 -18.25
N LEU A 14 -10.29 -2.02 -17.44
CA LEU A 14 -11.56 -2.74 -17.64
C LEU A 14 -12.14 -2.46 -19.03
N LYS A 15 -12.07 -1.22 -19.49
CA LYS A 15 -12.53 -0.87 -20.84
C LYS A 15 -11.77 -1.64 -21.94
N SER A 16 -10.45 -1.77 -21.83
CA SER A 16 -9.65 -2.54 -22.79
C SER A 16 -9.95 -4.04 -22.76
N VAL A 17 -10.30 -4.58 -21.59
CA VAL A 17 -10.69 -5.98 -21.45
C VAL A 17 -12.06 -6.20 -22.12
N TYR A 18 -13.03 -5.32 -21.89
CA TYR A 18 -14.34 -5.39 -22.54
C TYR A 18 -14.25 -5.26 -24.07
N GLU A 19 -13.47 -4.31 -24.57
CA GLU A 19 -13.27 -4.13 -26.03
C GLU A 19 -12.60 -5.37 -26.67
N PHE A 20 -11.71 -6.05 -25.94
CA PHE A 20 -11.08 -7.29 -26.40
C PHE A 20 -12.03 -8.48 -26.38
N THR A 21 -12.86 -8.62 -25.34
CA THR A 21 -13.84 -9.70 -25.25
C THR A 21 -14.92 -9.56 -26.31
N ASP A 22 -15.40 -8.34 -26.57
CA ASP A 22 -16.40 -8.07 -27.62
C ASP A 22 -15.86 -8.42 -29.02
N ALA A 23 -14.60 -8.05 -29.30
CA ALA A 23 -13.94 -8.38 -30.57
C ALA A 23 -13.69 -9.89 -30.77
N LEU A 24 -13.58 -10.64 -29.67
CA LEU A 24 -13.44 -12.10 -29.68
C LEU A 24 -14.79 -12.80 -29.83
N GLU A 25 -15.83 -12.29 -29.19
CA GLU A 25 -17.21 -12.79 -29.30
C GLU A 25 -17.74 -12.63 -30.73
N GLU A 26 -17.41 -11.54 -31.41
CA GLU A 26 -17.75 -11.33 -32.83
C GLU A 26 -17.04 -12.33 -33.76
N ARG A 27 -15.83 -12.79 -33.40
CA ARG A 27 -15.05 -13.76 -34.18
C ARG A 27 -15.36 -15.21 -33.84
N ILE A 28 -15.74 -15.50 -32.60
CA ILE A 28 -16.03 -16.85 -32.10
C ILE A 28 -17.30 -16.74 -31.25
N PRO A 29 -18.49 -16.95 -31.84
CA PRO A 29 -19.78 -16.77 -31.16
C PRO A 29 -19.99 -17.67 -29.94
N THR A 30 -19.18 -18.72 -29.79
CA THR A 30 -19.20 -19.64 -28.63
C THR A 30 -18.21 -19.26 -27.53
N PHE A 31 -17.40 -18.22 -27.72
CA PHE A 31 -16.32 -17.81 -26.81
C PHE A 31 -16.84 -17.50 -25.42
N THR A 32 -17.91 -16.72 -25.31
CA THR A 32 -18.56 -16.35 -24.05
C THR A 32 -19.07 -17.57 -23.30
N ARG A 33 -19.69 -18.52 -24.00
CA ARG A 33 -20.17 -19.77 -23.41
C ARG A 33 -19.02 -20.66 -22.92
N THR A 34 -17.94 -20.77 -23.69
CA THR A 34 -16.76 -21.54 -23.27
C THR A 34 -16.02 -20.88 -22.11
N LEU A 35 -16.04 -19.55 -22.03
CA LEU A 35 -15.51 -18.82 -20.88
C LEU A 35 -16.38 -19.02 -19.65
N ASP A 36 -17.70 -18.91 -19.77
CA ASP A 36 -18.62 -19.16 -18.66
C ASP A 36 -18.48 -20.60 -18.15
N GLU A 37 -18.43 -21.60 -19.05
CA GLU A 37 -18.21 -23.01 -18.67
C GLU A 37 -16.83 -23.23 -18.01
N TYR A 38 -15.79 -22.51 -18.45
CA TYR A 38 -14.47 -22.54 -17.84
C TYR A 38 -14.47 -21.88 -16.45
N PHE A 39 -15.09 -20.70 -16.33
CA PHE A 39 -15.20 -20.01 -15.05
C PHE A 39 -16.04 -20.83 -14.07
N ASP A 40 -17.17 -21.41 -14.47
CA ASP A 40 -17.97 -22.29 -13.60
C ASP A 40 -17.17 -23.52 -13.12
N ALA A 41 -16.32 -24.10 -13.97
CA ALA A 41 -15.50 -25.26 -13.62
C ALA A 41 -14.28 -24.93 -12.75
N HIS A 42 -13.78 -23.69 -12.82
CA HIS A 42 -12.50 -23.29 -12.22
C HIS A 42 -12.60 -22.12 -11.23
N PHE A 43 -13.81 -21.62 -10.95
CA PHE A 43 -14.03 -20.41 -10.15
C PHE A 43 -13.41 -20.52 -8.75
N GLU A 44 -13.52 -21.68 -8.11
CA GLU A 44 -12.94 -21.92 -6.78
C GLU A 44 -11.42 -21.77 -6.79
N VAL A 45 -10.75 -22.37 -7.77
CA VAL A 45 -9.28 -22.29 -7.94
C VAL A 45 -8.84 -20.86 -8.24
N ILE A 46 -9.59 -20.16 -9.09
CA ILE A 46 -9.32 -18.76 -9.42
C ILE A 46 -9.47 -17.90 -8.16
N ILE A 47 -10.54 -18.08 -7.38
CA ILE A 47 -10.71 -17.34 -6.12
C ILE A 47 -9.57 -17.63 -5.14
N GLU A 48 -9.17 -18.89 -4.98
CA GLU A 48 -8.08 -19.28 -4.09
C GLU A 48 -6.75 -18.65 -4.50
N GLU A 49 -6.40 -18.69 -5.79
CA GLU A 49 -5.17 -18.06 -6.29
C GLU A 49 -5.20 -16.54 -6.12
N TRP A 50 -6.34 -15.91 -6.39
CA TRP A 50 -6.49 -14.46 -6.22
C TRP A 50 -6.43 -14.06 -4.75
N GLN A 51 -7.04 -14.83 -3.85
CA GLN A 51 -6.92 -14.63 -2.40
C GLN A 51 -5.46 -14.75 -1.95
N LEU A 52 -4.74 -15.77 -2.44
CA LEU A 52 -3.34 -16.00 -2.10
C LEU A 52 -2.42 -14.89 -2.62
N LEU A 53 -2.66 -14.39 -3.83
CA LEU A 53 -1.95 -13.22 -4.36
C LEU A 53 -2.20 -11.99 -3.48
N THR A 54 -3.46 -11.70 -3.15
CA THR A 54 -3.80 -10.54 -2.31
C THR A 54 -3.23 -10.66 -0.90
N ASP A 55 -3.22 -11.85 -0.29
CA ASP A 55 -2.67 -12.08 1.05
C ASP A 55 -1.15 -11.88 1.07
N ASN A 56 -0.45 -12.31 0.02
CA ASN A 56 0.99 -12.10 -0.11
C ASN A 56 1.33 -10.62 -0.26
N GLU A 57 0.57 -9.88 -1.08
CA GLU A 57 0.74 -8.44 -1.25
C GLU A 57 0.42 -7.67 0.05
N LEU A 58 -0.65 -8.04 0.75
CA LEU A 58 -1.02 -7.47 2.04
C LEU A 58 0.08 -7.69 3.09
N ARG A 59 0.66 -8.90 3.15
CA ARG A 59 1.77 -9.21 4.06
C ARG A 59 3.05 -8.44 3.72
N ASP A 60 3.34 -8.21 2.44
CA ASP A 60 4.48 -7.36 2.05
C ASP A 60 4.27 -5.90 2.50
N LEU A 61 3.05 -5.38 2.28
CA LEU A 61 2.64 -4.06 2.74
C LEU A 61 2.75 -3.91 4.27
N GLU A 62 2.29 -4.90 5.02
CA GLU A 62 2.38 -4.94 6.48
C GLU A 62 3.84 -4.88 6.95
N LYS A 63 4.72 -5.73 6.40
CA LYS A 63 6.16 -5.70 6.72
C LYS A 63 6.80 -4.35 6.42
N ARG A 64 6.45 -3.74 5.28
CA ARG A 64 6.98 -2.42 4.90
C ARG A 64 6.48 -1.32 5.85
N LEU A 65 5.24 -1.42 6.33
CA LEU A 65 4.69 -0.50 7.31
C LEU A 65 5.41 -0.63 8.66
N ASP A 66 5.69 -1.85 9.10
CA ASP A 66 6.42 -2.11 10.34
C ASP A 66 7.83 -1.51 10.28
N LEU A 67 8.56 -1.74 9.19
CA LEU A 67 9.89 -1.15 8.98
C LEU A 67 9.86 0.39 8.97
N LEU A 68 8.85 0.99 8.36
CA LEU A 68 8.67 2.44 8.38
C LEU A 68 8.38 2.96 9.78
N THR A 69 7.56 2.24 10.54
CA THR A 69 7.26 2.57 11.95
C THR A 69 8.52 2.55 12.80
N GLU A 70 9.34 1.50 12.69
CA GLU A 70 10.60 1.39 13.41
C GLU A 70 11.60 2.51 13.03
N GLU A 71 11.63 2.90 11.75
CA GLU A 71 12.47 4.00 11.30
C GLU A 71 11.98 5.35 11.84
N ILE A 72 10.67 5.58 11.83
CA ILE A 72 10.06 6.78 12.42
C ILE A 72 10.41 6.88 13.90
N ASP A 73 10.28 5.79 14.65
CA ASP A 73 10.60 5.76 16.08
C ASP A 73 12.08 6.06 16.34
N ARG A 74 12.98 5.50 15.53
CA ARG A 74 14.42 5.81 15.59
C ARG A 74 14.69 7.29 15.32
N LEU A 75 14.06 7.85 14.30
CA LEU A 75 14.21 9.27 13.97
C LEU A 75 13.67 10.19 15.08
N TYR A 76 12.53 9.86 15.68
CA TYR A 76 12.01 10.58 16.85
C TYR A 76 12.95 10.48 18.06
N GLY A 77 13.52 9.30 18.30
CA GLY A 77 14.56 9.10 19.30
C GLY A 77 15.76 10.01 19.06
N GLY A 78 16.29 10.02 17.84
CA GLY A 78 17.41 10.87 17.43
C GLY A 78 17.10 12.37 17.57
N LYS A 79 15.91 12.79 17.16
CA LYS A 79 15.43 14.17 17.33
C LYS A 79 15.43 14.57 18.80
N SER A 80 14.90 13.74 19.70
CA SER A 80 14.85 14.05 21.12
C SER A 80 16.24 14.22 21.75
N VAL A 81 17.24 13.45 21.29
CA VAL A 81 18.63 13.60 21.74
C VAL A 81 19.23 14.91 21.23
N LEU A 82 18.99 15.26 19.97
CA LEU A 82 19.44 16.52 19.40
C LEU A 82 18.81 17.73 20.11
N GLU A 83 17.52 17.68 20.42
CA GLU A 83 16.83 18.72 21.19
C GLU A 83 17.46 18.90 22.58
N ARG A 84 17.73 17.81 23.32
CA ARG A 84 18.42 17.89 24.62
C ARG A 84 19.81 18.50 24.51
N ARG A 85 20.57 18.13 23.48
CA ARG A 85 21.91 18.69 23.23
C ARG A 85 21.83 20.17 22.91
N ALA A 86 20.88 20.58 22.07
CA ALA A 86 20.64 21.98 21.76
C ALA A 86 20.27 22.78 23.02
N SER A 87 19.35 22.27 23.86
CA SER A 87 19.00 22.92 25.13
C SER A 87 20.16 23.03 26.10
N THR A 88 21.03 22.02 26.16
CA THR A 88 22.23 22.04 27.02
C THR A 88 23.21 23.11 26.54
N LEU A 89 23.50 23.13 25.23
CA LEU A 89 24.36 24.15 24.62
C LEU A 89 23.79 25.56 24.79
N GLN A 90 22.48 25.73 24.64
CA GLN A 90 21.79 27.00 24.86
C GLN A 90 22.04 27.50 26.30
N ARG A 91 21.91 26.61 27.29
CA ARG A 91 22.13 26.95 28.70
C ARG A 91 23.59 27.31 28.99
N GLU A 92 24.53 26.53 28.45
CA GLU A 92 25.98 26.83 28.57
C GLU A 92 26.33 28.18 27.93
N LEU A 93 25.70 28.53 26.80
CA LEU A 93 25.87 29.83 26.15
C LEU A 93 25.33 30.98 27.01
N GLU A 94 24.14 30.82 27.59
CA GLU A 94 23.55 31.80 28.51
C GLU A 94 24.41 31.99 29.77
N GLU A 95 24.95 30.91 30.33
CA GLU A 95 25.89 30.94 31.48
C GLU A 95 27.18 31.72 31.12
N LEU A 96 27.72 31.50 29.90
CA LEU A 96 28.89 32.24 29.40
C LEU A 96 28.60 33.71 29.12
N GLU A 97 27.44 34.05 28.55
CA GLU A 97 27.04 35.42 28.24
C GLU A 97 26.74 36.24 29.50
N THR A 98 26.15 35.62 30.52
CA THR A 98 25.82 36.29 31.79
C THR A 98 27.00 36.38 32.76
N GLY A 99 28.09 35.64 32.51
CA GLY A 99 29.33 35.71 33.29
C GLY A 99 29.22 35.19 34.73
N VAL A 100 28.12 34.52 35.08
CA VAL A 100 27.90 33.94 36.40
C VAL A 100 28.42 32.50 36.39
N VAL A 101 29.71 32.35 36.66
CA VAL A 101 30.31 31.06 36.99
C VAL A 101 30.03 30.77 38.47
N THR A 102 29.17 29.79 38.75
CA THR A 102 29.06 29.16 40.07
C THR A 102 29.41 27.69 39.98
#